data_AF-A0A6P1FI61-F1
#
_entry.id   AF-A0A6P1FI61-F1
#
_cell.length_a   1.000
_cell.length_b   1.000
_cell.length_c   1.000
_cell.angle_alpha   90.00
_cell.angle_beta   90.00
_cell.angle_gamma   90.00
#
_symmetry.space_group_name_H-M   'P 1'
#
loop_
_entity.id
_entity.type
_entity.pdbx_description
1 polymer ?
#
loop_
_entity_poly.entity_id
_entity_poly.type
_entity_poly.pdbx_seq_one_letter_code
_entity_poly.pdbx_strand_id
1 'polypeptide(L)' 'MDSRNGDEGPEFAIIAGQMSAHDALVHQASGFIGAALGLHPTDALTVLTREAQRLDVELRVLAVDILERRRPLPTVE' A
#
# COMPACT_ATOMS: atom_id res chain seq x y z
N MET A 1 -30.57 -33.71 -24.94
CA MET A 1 -30.20 -32.28 -24.89
C MET A 1 -30.97 -31.69 -23.71
N ASP A 2 -30.27 -31.35 -22.63
CA ASP A 2 -30.55 -30.25 -21.68
C ASP A 2 -29.66 -30.48 -20.44
N SER A 3 -28.40 -30.06 -20.55
CA SER A 3 -27.53 -29.87 -19.39
C SER A 3 -27.46 -28.36 -19.14
N ARG A 4 -28.40 -27.84 -18.33
CA ARG A 4 -28.29 -26.48 -17.78
C ARG A 4 -27.41 -26.54 -16.55
N ASN A 5 -26.11 -26.61 -16.80
CA ASN A 5 -25.10 -26.37 -15.77
C ASN A 5 -24.70 -24.90 -15.87
N GLY A 6 -25.58 -24.03 -15.34
CA GLY A 6 -25.32 -22.61 -15.13
C GLY A 6 -25.06 -22.37 -13.65
N ASP A 7 -24.05 -23.05 -13.10
CA ASP A 7 -23.42 -22.65 -11.84
C ASP A 7 -22.32 -21.67 -12.24
N GLU A 8 -22.73 -20.44 -12.54
CA GLU A 8 -21.81 -19.32 -12.68
C GLU A 8 -21.25 -19.06 -11.28
N GLY A 9 -19.99 -19.46 -11.10
CA GLY A 9 -19.33 -19.49 -9.80
C GLY A 9 -19.29 -18.13 -9.12
N PRO A 10 -19.04 -18.09 -7.81
CA PRO A 10 -18.79 -16.85 -7.08
C PRO A 10 -17.40 -16.29 -7.43
N GLU A 11 -17.13 -16.00 -8.70
CA GLU A 11 -15.85 -15.45 -9.16
C GLU A 11 -15.80 -13.91 -9.09
N PHE A 12 -16.92 -13.25 -8.75
CA PHE A 12 -16.99 -11.79 -8.62
C PHE A 12 -16.92 -11.26 -7.17
N ALA A 13 -16.79 -12.13 -6.16
CA ALA A 13 -16.82 -11.71 -4.76
C ALA A 13 -15.43 -11.52 -4.12
N ILE A 14 -14.33 -11.85 -4.79
CA ILE A 14 -12.98 -11.88 -4.18
C ILE A 14 -11.96 -11.13 -5.05
N ILE A 15 -12.29 -9.93 -5.52
CA ILE A 15 -11.26 -9.02 -6.08
C ILE A 15 -11.28 -7.67 -5.37
N ALA A 16 -12.38 -7.29 -4.71
CA ALA A 16 -12.47 -6.07 -3.89
C ALA A 16 -12.11 -6.29 -2.40
N GLY A 17 -11.98 -7.55 -1.94
CA GLY A 17 -11.83 -7.89 -0.52
C GLY A 17 -10.38 -8.08 -0.03
N GLN A 18 -9.37 -7.86 -0.88
CA GLN A 18 -7.97 -8.09 -0.53
C GLN A 18 -7.08 -6.88 -0.85
N MET A 19 -7.47 -5.68 -0.41
CA MET A 19 -6.41 -4.83 0.14
C MET A 19 -5.89 -5.59 1.35
N SER A 20 -4.78 -6.29 1.20
CA SER A 20 -4.14 -6.97 2.32
C SER A 20 -3.90 -5.91 3.42
N ALA A 21 -3.89 -6.29 4.70
CA ALA A 21 -3.50 -5.36 5.76
C ALA A 21 -2.14 -4.69 5.46
N HIS A 22 -1.31 -5.36 4.66
CA HIS A 22 -0.12 -4.82 4.02
C HIS A 22 -0.40 -3.57 3.16
N ASP A 23 -1.28 -3.67 2.17
CA ASP A 23 -1.60 -2.58 1.25
C ASP A 23 -2.27 -1.41 1.97
N ALA A 24 -3.07 -1.70 3.00
CA ALA A 24 -3.70 -0.66 3.82
C ALA A 24 -2.67 0.18 4.60
N LEU A 25 -1.67 -0.46 5.21
CA LEU A 25 -0.61 0.23 5.95
C LEU A 25 0.28 1.07 5.03
N VAL A 26 0.67 0.51 3.88
CA VAL A 26 1.48 1.23 2.89
C VAL A 26 0.69 2.42 2.33
N HIS A 27 -0.59 2.22 1.98
CA HIS A 27 -1.48 3.29 1.50
C HIS A 27 -1.63 4.41 2.54
N GLN A 28 -1.85 4.06 3.81
CA GLN A 28 -1.96 5.03 4.89
C GLN A 28 -0.66 5.82 5.09
N ALA A 29 0.50 5.14 5.06
CA ALA A 29 1.80 5.79 5.17
C ALA A 29 2.07 6.72 3.98
N SER A 30 1.76 6.29 2.75
CA SER A 30 1.88 7.15 1.56
C SER A 30 0.96 8.38 1.64
N GLY A 31 -0.26 8.24 2.15
CA GLY A 31 -1.15 9.38 2.38
C GLY A 31 -0.60 10.36 3.43
N PHE A 32 -0.07 9.85 4.54
CA PHE A 32 0.55 10.66 5.60
C PHE A 32 1.78 11.42 5.08
N ILE A 33 2.68 10.73 4.38
CA ILE A 33 3.88 11.32 3.78
C ILE A 33 3.50 12.34 2.70
N GLY A 34 2.52 12.01 1.86
CA GLY A 34 2.02 12.92 0.82
C GLY A 34 1.48 14.22 1.41
N ALA A 35 0.66 14.12 2.47
CA ALA A 35 0.15 15.29 3.17
C ALA A 35 1.25 16.12 3.84
N ALA A 36 2.28 15.47 4.40
CA ALA A 36 3.35 16.15 5.10
C ALA A 36 4.38 16.81 4.16
N LEU A 37 4.60 16.23 2.97
CA LEU A 37 5.58 16.70 1.98
C LEU A 37 4.94 17.47 0.82
N GLY A 38 3.61 17.61 0.79
CA GLY A 38 2.89 18.25 -0.31
C GLY A 38 2.92 17.45 -1.62
N LEU A 39 3.03 16.12 -1.53
CA LEU A 39 3.13 15.21 -2.67
C LEU A 39 1.80 14.51 -2.95
N HIS A 40 1.59 14.15 -4.21
CA HIS A 40 0.52 13.21 -4.56
C HIS A 40 0.81 11.84 -3.92
N PRO A 41 -0.21 11.07 -3.45
CA PRO A 41 -0.01 9.79 -2.78
C PRO A 41 0.81 8.78 -3.59
N THR A 42 0.71 8.78 -4.92
CA THR A 42 1.54 7.94 -5.80
C THR A 42 3.03 8.31 -5.76
N ASP A 43 3.33 9.61 -5.70
CA ASP A 43 4.70 10.11 -5.60
C ASP A 43 5.27 9.82 -4.21
N ALA A 44 4.44 9.99 -3.17
CA ALA A 44 4.79 9.62 -1.79
C ALA A 44 5.08 8.12 -1.64
N LEU A 45 4.34 7.25 -2.33
CA LEU A 45 4.64 5.82 -2.40
C LEU A 45 6.01 5.55 -3.06
N THR A 46 6.33 6.28 -4.12
CA THR A 46 7.62 6.17 -4.81
C THR A 46 8.77 6.58 -3.89
N VAL A 47 8.63 7.69 -3.18
CA VAL A 47 9.59 8.17 -2.17
C VAL A 47 9.76 7.12 -1.05
N LEU A 48 8.65 6.63 -0.50
CA LEU A 48 8.66 5.61 0.56
C LEU A 48 9.36 4.32 0.10
N THR A 49 9.13 3.89 -1.14
CA THR A 49 9.75 2.69 -1.72
C THR A 49 11.24 2.85 -1.93
N ARG A 50 11.68 4.01 -2.44
CA ARG A 50 13.11 4.33 -2.60
C ARG A 50 13.82 4.38 -1.26
N GLU A 51 13.18 4.96 -0.25
CA GLU A 51 13.76 5.05 1.09
C GLU A 51 13.88 3.66 1.74
N ALA A 52 12.88 2.80 1.57
CA ALA A 52 12.96 1.42 2.04
C ALA A 52 14.15 0.67 1.41
N GLN A 53 14.36 0.84 0.10
CA GLN A 53 15.51 0.26 -0.62
C GLN A 53 16.85 0.84 -0.16
N ARG A 54 16.93 2.16 0.03
CA ARG A 54 18.15 2.84 0.50
C ARG A 54 18.56 2.39 1.90
N LEU A 55 17.58 2.12 2.76
CA LEU A 55 17.78 1.68 4.13
C LEU A 55 17.92 0.16 4.27
N ASP A 56 17.75 -0.60 3.18
CA ASP A 56 17.71 -2.07 3.17
C ASP A 56 16.69 -2.64 4.18
N VAL A 57 15.50 -2.04 4.24
CA VAL A 57 14.40 -2.48 5.11
C VAL A 57 13.16 -2.81 4.30
N GLU A 58 12.31 -3.69 4.86
CA GLU A 58 11.01 -3.96 4.25
C GLU A 58 10.15 -2.69 4.21
N LEU A 59 9.51 -2.44 3.06
CA LEU A 59 8.60 -1.31 2.84
C LEU A 59 7.53 -1.20 3.94
N ARG A 60 7.01 -2.34 4.40
CA ARG A 60 6.03 -2.40 5.49
C ARG A 60 6.61 -1.91 6.82
N VAL A 61 7.83 -2.33 7.15
CA VAL A 61 8.49 -1.94 8.40
C VAL A 61 8.70 -0.43 8.39
N LEU A 62 9.15 0.12 7.26
CA LEU A 62 9.31 1.56 7.13
C LEU A 62 7.97 2.32 7.21
N ALA A 63 6.91 1.81 6.58
CA ALA A 63 5.57 2.40 6.65
C ALA A 63 5.06 2.45 8.10
N VAL A 64 5.24 1.38 8.87
CA VAL A 64 4.86 1.33 10.29
C VAL A 64 5.72 2.29 11.12
N ASP A 65 7.04 2.28 10.94
CA ASP A 65 7.96 3.17 11.67
C ASP A 65 7.60 4.65 11.47
N ILE A 66 7.22 5.04 10.26
CA ILE A 66 6.81 6.42 9.94
C ILE A 66 5.45 6.74 10.59
N LEU A 67 4.47 5.86 10.48
CA LEU A 67 3.15 6.05 11.10
C LEU A 67 3.23 6.13 12.63
N GLU A 68 4.10 5.32 13.24
CA GLU A 68 4.40 5.34 14.68
C GLU A 68 5.35 6.48 15.08
N ARG A 69 5.80 7.32 14.14
CA ARG A 69 6.73 8.45 14.36
C ARG A 69 8.06 8.03 14.99
N ARG A 70 8.47 6.78 14.78
CA ARG A 70 9.76 6.24 15.23
C ARG A 70 10.91 6.64 14.31
N ARG A 71 10.59 7.13 13.11
CA ARG A 71 11.54 7.67 12.13
C ARG A 71 11.08 9.03 11.59
N PRO A 72 12.03 9.87 11.15
CA PRO A 72 11.71 11.08 10.41
C PRO A 72 11.06 10.75 9.06
N LEU A 73 10.38 11.73 8.47
CA LEU A 73 9.84 11.62 7.12
C LEU A 73 10.97 11.46 6.10
N PRO A 74 10.75 10.69 5.02
CA PRO A 74 11.72 10.56 3.95
C PRO A 74 11.95 11.90 3.25
N THR A 75 13.16 12.13 2.79
CA THR A 75 13.52 13.35 2.05
C THR A 75 13.21 13.20 0.57
N VAL A 76 12.64 14.26 -0.02
CA VAL A 76 12.44 14.36 -1.48
C VAL A 76 13.72 14.99 -2.05
N GLU A 77 14.67 14.14 -2.48
CA GLU A 77 15.80 14.56 -3.32
C GLU A 77 15.41 14.59 -4.80
#